data_AF-A0A2T8IKI1-F1
#
_entry.id   AF-A0A2T8IKI1-F1
#
_cell.length_a   1.000
_cell.length_b   1.000
_cell.length_c   1.000
_cell.angle_alpha   90.00
_cell.angle_beta   90.00
_cell.angle_gamma   90.00
#
_symmetry.space_group_name_H-M   'P 1'
#
loop_
_entity.id
_entity.type
_entity.pdbx_description
1 polymer ?
#
loop_
_entity_poly.entity_id
_entity_poly.type
_entity_poly.pdbx_seq_one_letter_code
_entity_poly.pdbx_strand_id
1 'polypeptide(L)' 'MTPNGVALGPWTFNQALSRRELMRMIVLHELPFSPVEYDGIRRFASSLNPRFKMICRKTVHSDCLKAFM' A
#
# COMPACT_ATOMS: atom_id res chain seq x y z
N MET A 1 -11.61 -8.92 -18.80
CA MET A 1 -11.72 -9.83 -17.64
C MET A 1 -10.84 -11.03 -17.94
N THR A 2 -9.81 -11.31 -17.15
CA THR A 2 -8.92 -12.48 -17.35
C THR A 2 -9.26 -13.63 -16.40
N PRO A 3 -8.99 -14.88 -16.79
CA PRO A 3 -9.83 -16.05 -16.47
C PRO A 3 -9.49 -16.77 -15.14
N ASN A 4 -8.43 -16.31 -14.44
CA ASN A 4 -7.87 -16.97 -13.25
C ASN A 4 -8.09 -16.15 -11.96
N GLY A 5 -8.84 -15.05 -12.03
CA GLY A 5 -9.18 -14.26 -10.85
C GLY A 5 -10.28 -14.95 -10.04
N VAL A 6 -10.07 -15.12 -8.74
CA VAL A 6 -11.12 -15.59 -7.83
C VAL A 6 -11.94 -14.39 -7.36
N ALA A 7 -13.26 -14.46 -7.50
CA ALA A 7 -14.14 -13.48 -6.88
C ALA A 7 -14.04 -13.60 -5.36
N LEU A 8 -13.51 -12.57 -4.70
CA LEU A 8 -13.67 -12.41 -3.26
C LEU A 8 -15.16 -12.12 -3.04
N GLY A 9 -15.86 -12.91 -2.23
CA GLY A 9 -17.31 -12.78 -1.99
C GLY A 9 -17.73 -11.41 -1.42
N PRO A 10 -18.32 -11.31 -0.22
CA PRO A 10 -18.61 -10.00 0.38
C PRO A 10 -17.32 -9.39 0.96
N TRP A 11 -16.40 -8.96 0.11
CA TRP A 11 -15.18 -8.26 0.52
C TRP A 11 -15.21 -6.81 0.05
N THR A 12 -14.93 -5.90 0.98
CA THR A 12 -14.83 -4.47 0.69
C THR A 12 -13.40 -4.00 0.93
N PHE A 13 -12.82 -3.37 -0.10
CA PHE A 13 -11.51 -2.77 0.00
C PHE A 13 -11.50 -1.57 0.96
N ASN A 14 -10.58 -1.58 1.92
CA ASN A 14 -10.34 -0.46 2.83
C ASN A 14 -8.96 0.18 2.55
N GLN A 15 -8.97 1.33 1.89
CA GLN A 15 -7.76 2.09 1.54
C GLN A 15 -6.94 2.52 2.77
N ALA A 16 -7.60 2.92 3.86
CA ALA A 16 -6.93 3.40 5.06
C ALA A 16 -6.21 2.25 5.77
N LEU A 17 -6.84 1.09 5.86
CA LEU A 17 -6.24 -0.12 6.41
C LEU A 17 -5.01 -0.54 5.62
N SER A 18 -5.11 -0.67 4.29
CA SER A 18 -3.96 -1.06 3.46
C SER A 18 -2.81 -0.06 3.52
N ARG A 19 -3.09 1.25 3.64
CA ARG A 19 -2.04 2.26 3.87
C ARG A 19 -1.38 2.09 5.23
N ARG A 20 -2.15 1.79 6.27
CA ARG A 20 -1.61 1.52 7.61
C ARG A 20 -0.69 0.31 7.61
N GLU A 21 -1.06 -0.77 6.92
CA GLU A 21 -0.19 -1.94 6.79
C GLU A 21 1.09 -1.64 6.02
N LEU A 22 1.02 -0.84 4.94
CA LEU A 22 2.23 -0.37 4.23
C LEU A 22 3.15 0.43 5.16
N MET A 23 2.60 1.35 5.94
CA MET A 23 3.38 2.14 6.91
C MET A 23 3.99 1.26 8.00
N ARG A 24 3.20 0.31 8.53
CA ARG A 24 3.65 -0.67 9.53
C ARG A 24 4.83 -1.47 9.01
N MET A 25 4.77 -1.97 7.77
CA MET A 25 5.87 -2.69 7.12
C MET A 25 7.14 -1.84 7.03
N ILE A 26 7.01 -0.57 6.63
CA ILE A 26 8.16 0.36 6.53
C ILE A 26 8.81 0.58 7.90
N VAL A 27 8.01 0.89 8.92
CA VAL A 27 8.52 1.17 10.28
C VAL A 27 9.10 -0.09 10.92
N LEU A 28 8.40 -1.23 10.83
CA LEU A 28 8.81 -2.49 11.45
C LEU A 28 10.14 -3.02 10.90
N HIS A 29 10.39 -2.82 9.61
CA HIS A 29 11.60 -3.29 8.93
C HIS A 29 12.62 -2.18 8.67
N GLU A 30 12.42 -1.01 9.26
CA GLU A 30 13.30 0.16 9.14
C GLU A 30 13.65 0.50 7.68
N LEU A 31 12.68 0.33 6.79
CA LEU A 31 12.88 0.57 5.37
C LEU A 31 12.93 2.07 5.08
N PRO A 32 13.67 2.50 4.03
CA PRO A 32 13.52 3.85 3.53
C PRO A 32 12.08 4.06 3.01
N PHE A 33 11.66 5.32 2.90
CA PHE A 33 10.35 5.68 2.37
C PHE A 33 10.28 5.68 0.83
N SER A 34 11.41 5.55 0.13
CA SER A 34 11.48 5.54 -1.34
C SER A 34 10.73 4.38 -2.06
N PRO A 35 10.50 3.18 -1.48
CA PRO A 35 9.85 2.08 -2.18
C PRO A 35 8.44 2.40 -2.70
N VAL A 36 7.69 3.31 -2.06
CA VAL A 36 6.34 3.71 -2.51
C VAL A 36 6.35 4.44 -3.86
N GLU A 37 7.52 4.87 -4.32
CA GLU A 37 7.73 5.54 -5.60
C GLU A 37 8.29 4.62 -6.68
N TYR A 38 8.71 3.40 -6.32
CA TYR A 38 9.24 2.45 -7.28
C TYR A 38 8.10 1.94 -8.17
N ASP A 39 8.32 1.98 -9.49
CA ASP A 39 7.35 1.49 -10.47
C ASP A 39 6.94 0.04 -10.20
N GLY A 40 7.91 -0.82 -9.87
CA GLY A 40 7.65 -2.23 -9.52
C GLY A 40 6.68 -2.39 -8.34
N ILE A 41 6.84 -1.60 -7.29
CA ILE A 41 5.96 -1.63 -6.10
C ILE A 41 4.56 -1.09 -6.45
N ARG A 42 4.48 -0.02 -7.25
CA ARG A 42 3.20 0.55 -7.71
C ARG A 42 2.43 -0.42 -8.59
N ARG A 43 3.11 -1.08 -9.53
CA ARG A 43 2.53 -2.11 -10.39
C ARG A 43 2.09 -3.34 -9.60
N PHE A 44 2.91 -3.78 -8.65
CA PHE A 44 2.55 -4.87 -7.74
C PHE A 44 1.27 -4.54 -6.95
N ALA A 45 1.22 -3.40 -6.26
CA ALA A 45 0.04 -2.98 -5.50
C ALA A 45 -1.22 -2.86 -6.38
N SER A 46 -1.07 -2.32 -7.60
CA SER A 46 -2.17 -2.20 -8.57
C SER A 46 -2.66 -3.55 -9.08
N SER A 47 -1.77 -4.54 -9.21
CA SER A 47 -2.15 -5.91 -9.58
C SER A 47 -2.92 -6.63 -8.46
N LEU A 48 -2.63 -6.31 -7.19
CA LEU A 48 -3.38 -6.83 -6.05
C LEU A 48 -4.76 -6.17 -5.95
N ASN A 49 -4.81 -4.85 -6.10
CA ASN A 49 -6.07 -4.12 -6.14
C ASN A 49 -5.91 -2.79 -6.92
N PRO A 50 -6.57 -2.62 -8.07
CA PRO A 50 -6.46 -1.41 -8.88
C PRO A 50 -7.05 -0.17 -8.20
N ARG A 51 -7.85 -0.33 -7.14
CA ARG A 51 -8.39 0.79 -6.35
C ARG A 51 -7.41 1.31 -5.30
N PHE A 52 -6.29 0.62 -5.06
CA PHE A 52 -5.29 1.06 -4.11
C PHE A 52 -4.57 2.32 -4.62
N LYS A 53 -4.82 3.45 -3.95
CA LYS A 53 -4.17 4.73 -4.23
C LYS A 53 -2.85 4.82 -3.48
N MET A 54 -1.77 4.46 -4.18
CA MET A 54 -0.40 4.65 -3.67
C MET A 54 -0.16 6.11 -3.29
N ILE A 55 0.63 6.32 -2.23
CA ILE A 55 1.04 7.64 -1.73
C ILE A 55 2.48 7.95 -2.13
N CYS A 56 2.87 9.22 -2.12
CA CYS A 56 4.26 9.61 -2.38
C CYS A 56 5.12 9.51 -1.13
N ARG A 57 6.45 9.60 -1.31
CA ARG A 57 7.43 9.51 -0.22
C ARG A 57 7.18 10.52 0.90
N LYS A 58 6.81 11.76 0.54
CA LYS A 58 6.55 12.82 1.53
C LYS A 58 5.35 12.50 2.41
N THR A 59 4.27 12.00 1.80
CA THR A 59 3.06 11.62 2.53
C THR A 59 3.33 10.45 3.47
N VAL A 60 3.97 9.37 2.99
CA VAL A 60 4.26 8.22 3.86
C VAL A 60 5.20 8.58 5.01
N HIS A 61 6.20 9.44 4.77
CA HIS A 61 7.07 9.95 5.81
C HIS A 61 6.29 10.73 6.87
N SER A 62 5.44 11.68 6.46
CA SER A 62 4.62 12.45 7.40
C SER A 62 3.61 11.59 8.16
N ASP A 63 3.03 10.58 7.51
CA ASP A 63 2.01 9.74 8.13
C ASP A 63 2.64 8.75 9.12
N CYS A 64 3.80 8.17 8.80
CA CYS A 64 4.55 7.33 9.74
C CYS A 64 4.96 8.11 10.99
N LEU A 65 5.48 9.34 10.83
CA LEU A 65 5.84 10.22 11.94
C LEU A 65 4.65 10.53 12.87
N LYS A 66 3.44 10.65 12.33
CA LYS A 66 2.24 10.93 13.14
C LYS A 66 1.68 9.70 13.83
N ALA A 67 1.90 8.52 13.26
CA ALA A 67 1.22 7.29 13.67
C ALA A 67 2.07 6.37 14.56
N PHE A 68 3.41 6.45 14.48
CA PHE A 68 4.31 5.48 15.10
C PHE A 68 5.52 6.09 15.81
N MET A 69 5.74 7.41 15.69
CA MET A 69 6.82 8.13 16.36
C MET A 69 6.22 9.19 17.29
#